data_AF-A0A1W2DFQ3-F1
#
_entry.id   AF-A0A1W2DFQ3-F1
#
_cell.length_a   1.000
_cell.length_b   1.000
_cell.length_c   1.000
_cell.angle_alpha   90.00
_cell.angle_beta   90.00
_cell.angle_gamma   90.00
#
_symmetry.space_group_name_H-M   'P 1'
#
loop_
_entity.id
_entity.type
_entity.pdbx_description
1 polymer ?
#
loop_
_entity_poly.entity_id
_entity_poly.type
_entity_poly.pdbx_seq_one_letter_code
_entity_poly.pdbx_strand_id
1 'polypeptide(L)' 'MEAKIIETMKNAGKPLRPGEIAKTLDMDSKEVSKIIGKLKKTGDVISPKRCYYSLPEQS' A
#
# COMPACT_ATOMS: atom_id res chain seq x y z
N MET A 1 -4.08 -11.07 -4.86
CA MET A 1 -3.83 -9.70 -5.37
C MET A 1 -3.34 -8.76 -4.27
N GLU A 2 -3.91 -8.84 -3.07
CA GLU A 2 -3.49 -8.03 -1.91
C GLU A 2 -2.02 -8.28 -1.48
N ALA A 3 -1.56 -9.53 -1.57
CA ALA A 3 -0.18 -9.90 -1.28
C ALA A 3 0.85 -9.11 -2.11
N LYS A 4 0.59 -8.85 -3.40
CA LYS A 4 1.52 -8.08 -4.25
C LYS A 4 1.66 -6.63 -3.80
N ILE A 5 0.55 -6.00 -3.40
CA ILE A 5 0.55 -4.63 -2.88
C ILE A 5 1.35 -4.57 -1.58
N ILE A 6 1.11 -5.51 -0.67
CA ILE A 6 1.87 -5.62 0.57
C ILE A 6 3.35 -5.87 0.26
N GLU A 7 3.68 -6.76 -0.67
CA GLU A 7 5.06 -7.09 -1.01
C GLU A 7 5.82 -5.93 -1.69
N THR A 8 5.16 -5.19 -2.58
CA THR A 8 5.70 -3.94 -3.16
C THR A 8 5.91 -2.87 -2.10
N MET A 9 4.94 -2.70 -1.19
CA MET A 9 5.08 -1.77 -0.07
C MET A 9 6.17 -2.19 0.92
N LYS A 10 6.35 -3.50 1.13
CA LYS A 10 7.40 -4.11 1.96
C LYS A 10 8.77 -3.88 1.34
N ASN A 11 8.94 -4.20 0.06
CA ASN A 11 10.19 -3.98 -0.68
C ASN A 11 10.54 -2.50 -0.80
N ALA A 12 9.56 -1.61 -0.89
CA ALA A 12 9.84 -0.18 -0.98
C ALA A 12 10.36 0.42 0.33
N GLY A 13 10.09 -0.21 1.49
CA GLY A 13 10.57 0.22 2.81
C GLY A 13 10.24 1.67 3.17
N LYS A 14 9.28 2.27 2.46
CA LYS A 14 8.96 3.70 2.49
C LYS A 14 7.47 3.90 2.37
N PRO A 15 6.94 5.02 2.90
CA PRO A 15 5.57 5.42 2.65
C PRO A 15 5.32 5.61 1.14
N LEU A 16 4.44 4.80 0.57
CA LEU A 16 4.05 4.86 -0.84
C LEU A 16 2.64 5.43 -1.01
N ARG A 17 2.39 5.96 -2.22
CA ARG A 17 1.07 6.42 -2.63
C ARG A 17 0.34 5.29 -3.38
N PRO A 18 -1.01 5.24 -3.34
CA PRO A 18 -1.79 4.30 -4.14
C PRO A 18 -1.45 4.37 -5.63
N GLY A 19 -1.18 5.57 -6.15
CA GLY A 19 -0.79 5.76 -7.55
C GLY A 19 0.59 5.20 -7.92
N GLU A 20 1.53 5.21 -6.97
CA GLU A 20 2.86 4.59 -7.19
C GLU A 20 2.74 3.08 -7.22
N ILE A 21 2.01 2.51 -6.25
CA ILE A 21 1.75 1.06 -6.18
C ILE A 21 1.01 0.58 -7.44
N ALA A 22 0.01 1.35 -7.89
CA ALA A 22 -0.70 1.06 -9.13
C ALA A 22 0.21 1.06 -10.36
N LYS A 23 1.16 2.02 -10.45
CA LYS A 23 2.15 2.05 -11.54
C LYS A 23 3.16 0.91 -11.46
N THR A 24 3.67 0.60 -10.27
CA THR A 24 4.67 -0.47 -10.10
C THR A 24 4.09 -1.84 -10.39
N LEU A 25 2.82 -2.06 -10.01
CA LEU A 25 2.13 -3.34 -10.23
C LEU A 25 1.36 -3.38 -11.56
N ASP A 26 1.38 -2.29 -12.33
CA ASP A 26 0.53 -2.09 -13.52
C ASP A 26 -0.93 -2.48 -13.25
N MET A 27 -1.44 -2.02 -12.11
CA MET A 27 -2.78 -2.33 -11.60
C MET A 27 -3.70 -1.12 -11.72
N ASP A 28 -5.00 -1.42 -11.79
CA ASP A 28 -6.02 -0.38 -11.81
C ASP A 28 -6.00 0.44 -10.51
N SER A 29 -5.97 1.77 -10.64
CA SER A 29 -5.95 2.66 -9.48
C SER A 29 -7.18 2.48 -8.57
N LYS A 30 -8.32 2.02 -9.09
CA LYS A 30 -9.50 1.69 -8.27
C LYS A 30 -9.28 0.45 -7.41
N GLU A 31 -8.67 -0.59 -7.97
CA GLU A 31 -8.34 -1.82 -7.24
C GLU A 31 -7.37 -1.52 -6.09
N VAL A 32 -6.28 -0.82 -6.40
CA VAL A 32 -5.27 -0.46 -5.38
C VAL A 32 -5.87 0.43 -4.29
N SER A 33 -6.69 1.42 -4.65
CA SER A 33 -7.37 2.27 -3.66
C SER A 33 -8.32 1.48 -2.75
N LYS A 34 -9.09 0.54 -3.30
CA LYS A 34 -9.97 -0.35 -2.51
C LYS A 34 -9.16 -1.23 -1.55
N ILE A 35 -8.07 -1.84 -2.05
CA ILE A 35 -7.23 -2.75 -1.26
C ILE A 35 -6.53 -1.97 -0.14
N ILE A 36 -5.90 -0.84 -0.44
CA ILE A 36 -5.26 0.00 0.58
C ILE A 36 -6.29 0.49 1.60
N GLY A 37 -7.51 0.85 1.17
CA GLY A 37 -8.59 1.20 2.08
C GLY A 37 -8.99 0.06 3.03
N LYS A 38 -9.00 -1.18 2.55
CA LYS A 38 -9.23 -2.38 3.38
C LYS A 38 -8.05 -2.65 4.31
N LEU A 39 -6.82 -2.64 3.80
CA LEU A 39 -5.60 -2.86 4.58
C LEU A 39 -5.45 -1.82 5.70
N LYS A 40 -5.87 -0.57 5.44
CA LYS A 40 -5.89 0.48 6.44
C LYS A 40 -6.90 0.18 7.55
N LYS A 41 -8.03 -0.46 7.22
CA LYS A 41 -9.05 -0.87 8.21
C LYS A 41 -8.61 -2.09 9.01
N THR A 42 -7.87 -3.03 8.41
CA THR A 42 -7.36 -4.22 9.10
C THR A 42 -6.11 -3.92 9.95
N GLY A 43 -5.46 -2.78 9.72
CA GLY A 43 -4.25 -2.37 10.46
C GLY A 43 -2.95 -2.84 9.82
N ASP A 44 -3.02 -3.47 8.65
CA ASP A 44 -1.86 -3.93 7.88
C ASP A 44 -1.06 -2.79 7.24
N VAL A 45 -1.67 -1.60 7.05
CA VAL A 45 -0.97 -0.38 6.60
C VAL A 45 -1.20 0.78 7.56
N ILE A 46 -0.13 1.49 7.89
CA ILE A 46 -0.14 2.75 8.65
C ILE A 46 -0.03 3.94 7.71
N SER A 47 -0.63 5.06 8.10
CA SER A 47 -0.59 6.31 7.34
C SER A 47 0.16 7.39 8.13
N PRO A 48 1.51 7.37 8.14
CA PRO A 48 2.30 8.31 8.94
C PRO A 48 2.16 9.77 8.45
N LYS A 49 1.80 9.99 7.19
CA LYS A 49 1.56 11.32 6.60
C LYS A 49 0.34 11.29 5.68
N ARG A 50 -0.35 12.43 5.51
CA ARG A 50 -1.55 12.52 4.66
C ARG A 50 -1.20 12.06 3.23
N CYS A 51 -1.98 11.11 2.69
CA CYS A 51 -1.78 10.42 1.39
C CYS A 51 -0.61 9.45 1.27
N TYR A 52 0.04 9.07 2.37
CA TYR A 52 1.12 8.10 2.37
C TYR A 52 0.73 6.87 3.17
N TYR A 53 0.88 5.70 2.56
CA TYR A 53 0.61 4.40 3.18
C TYR A 53 1.93 3.65 3.28
N SER A 54 2.24 3.17 4.47
CA SER A 54 3.42 2.38 4.75
C SER A 54 2.98 1.13 5.51
N LEU A 55 3.73 0.04 5.41
CA LEU A 55 3.49 -1.07 6.33
C LEU A 55 4.00 -0.65 7.72
N PRO A 56 3.30 -0.98 8.82
CA PRO A 56 3.94 -1.01 10.12
C PRO A 56 5.03 -2.06 9.99
N GLU A 57 6.25 -1.57 9.89
CA GLU A 57 7.52 -2.29 9.89
C GLU A 57 7.41 -3.75 10.41
N GLN A 58 7.71 -4.72 9.57
CA GLN A 58 8.24 -6.00 10.06
C GLN A 58 9.74 -5.78 10.19
N SER A 59 10.20 -5.69 11.43
CA SER A 59 11.61 -5.88 11.81
C SER A 59 12.18 -7.18 11.27
#